data_AF-S9P6R8-F1
#
_entry.id   AF-S9P6R8-F1
#
_cell.length_a   1.000
_cell.length_b   1.000
_cell.length_c   1.000
_cell.angle_alpha   90.00
_cell.angle_beta   90.00
_cell.angle_gamma   90.00
#
_symmetry.space_group_name_H-M   'P 1'
#
loop_
_entity.id
_entity.type
_entity.pdbx_description
1 polymer ?
#
loop_
_entity_poly.entity_id
_entity_poly.type
_entity_poly.pdbx_seq_one_letter_code
_entity_poly.pdbx_strand_id
1 'polypeptide(L)'
;MKDGPLRRSIKRLARLRYDFDLAVTRLFLRARGEPRYRLTGACNGCGRCCESPTLAVSRPVFFLRSLRWLVLTWHRLVNGFEYVGEDRRHKLFVLRCTHYNATTKQCDSYDSRPGMCRDYPRNLAFEALPEFFPECGYSAVYKKAEPLRQALKNSNLSPEKYEELVRKLHLRE
;
A
#
# COMPACT_ATOMS: atom_id res chain seq x y z
N MET A 1 -5.26 -21.93 9.64
CA MET A 1 -4.62 -21.26 8.48
C MET A 1 -4.75 -22.14 7.25
N LYS A 2 -5.35 -21.64 6.16
CA LYS A 2 -5.66 -22.45 4.96
C LYS A 2 -4.45 -22.78 4.09
N ASP A 3 -3.34 -22.05 4.24
CA ASP A 3 -2.13 -22.38 3.48
C ASP A 3 -1.50 -23.66 4.06
N GLY A 4 -1.43 -24.72 3.25
CA GLY A 4 -0.66 -25.92 3.55
C GLY A 4 0.86 -25.64 3.60
N PRO A 5 1.67 -26.60 4.09
CA PRO A 5 3.11 -26.40 4.33
C PRO A 5 3.90 -26.03 3.06
N LEU A 6 3.54 -26.61 1.91
CA LEU A 6 4.16 -26.30 0.62
C LEU A 6 3.93 -24.85 0.21
N ARG A 7 2.68 -24.39 0.21
CA ARG A 7 2.33 -23.00 -0.14
C ARG A 7 2.98 -21.99 0.81
N ARG A 8 3.04 -22.30 2.11
CA ARG A 8 3.76 -21.45 3.08
C ARG A 8 5.23 -21.31 2.71
N SER A 9 5.88 -22.40 2.31
CA SER A 9 7.30 -22.38 1.92
C SER A 9 7.53 -21.54 0.66
N ILE A 10 6.69 -21.71 -0.36
CA ILE A 10 6.71 -20.89 -1.58
C ILE A 10 6.51 -19.40 -1.25
N LYS A 11 5.48 -19.07 -0.44
CA LYS A 11 5.22 -17.69 -0.01
C LYS A 11 6.37 -17.12 0.80
N ARG A 12 7.03 -17.91 1.66
CA ARG A 12 8.21 -17.48 2.43
C ARG A 12 9.38 -17.13 1.51
N LEU A 13 9.68 -17.96 0.51
CA LEU A 13 10.74 -17.67 -0.47
C LEU A 13 10.42 -16.42 -1.29
N ALA A 14 9.19 -16.31 -1.79
CA ALA A 14 8.73 -15.12 -2.51
C ALA A 14 8.82 -13.87 -1.62
N ARG A 15 8.47 -14.00 -0.33
CA ARG A 15 8.58 -12.93 0.66
C ARG A 15 10.04 -12.52 0.89
N LEU A 16 10.97 -13.46 1.04
CA LEU A 16 12.39 -13.13 1.22
C LEU A 16 12.94 -12.34 0.02
N ARG A 17 12.59 -12.75 -1.20
CA ARG A 17 12.94 -12.01 -2.41
C ARG A 17 12.32 -10.61 -2.42
N TYR A 18 11.04 -10.49 -2.05
CA TYR A 18 10.35 -9.20 -1.96
C TYR A 18 10.97 -8.28 -0.92
N ASP A 19 11.27 -8.80 0.28
CA ASP A 19 11.85 -8.03 1.38
C ASP A 19 13.26 -7.54 1.01
N PHE A 20 14.05 -8.36 0.29
CA PHE A 20 15.34 -7.96 -0.23
C PHE A 20 15.22 -6.83 -1.27
N ASP A 21 14.37 -6.99 -2.27
CA ASP A 21 14.11 -5.97 -3.30
C ASP A 21 13.62 -4.65 -2.68
N LEU A 22 12.71 -4.75 -1.70
CA LEU A 22 12.19 -3.61 -0.96
C LEU A 22 13.25 -2.93 -0.11
N ALA A 23 14.14 -3.69 0.54
CA ALA A 23 15.23 -3.16 1.33
C ALA A 23 16.21 -2.37 0.45
N VAL A 24 16.59 -2.92 -0.70
CA VAL A 24 17.46 -2.26 -1.68
C VAL A 24 16.78 -0.99 -2.21
N THR A 25 15.52 -1.09 -2.63
CA THR A 25 14.73 0.06 -3.11
C THR A 25 14.66 1.17 -2.06
N ARG A 26 14.34 0.83 -0.81
CA ARG A 26 14.26 1.80 0.30
C ARG A 26 15.61 2.41 0.65
N LEU A 27 16.72 1.68 0.48
CA LEU A 27 18.07 2.22 0.67
C LEU A 27 18.33 3.35 -0.34
N PHE A 28 18.06 3.12 -1.63
CA PHE A 28 18.20 4.14 -2.66
C PHE A 28 17.25 5.32 -2.46
N LEU A 29 16.00 5.07 -2.05
CA LEU A 29 15.03 6.13 -1.78
C LEU A 29 15.44 6.99 -0.57
N ARG A 30 15.98 6.37 0.49
CA ARG A 30 16.52 7.10 1.65
C ARG A 30 17.68 8.00 1.29
N ALA A 31 18.57 7.55 0.41
CA ALA A 31 19.66 8.40 -0.11
C ALA A 31 19.13 9.64 -0.86
N ARG A 32 17.89 9.59 -1.38
CA ARG A 32 17.19 10.72 -2.02
C ARG A 32 16.30 11.53 -1.08
N GLY A 33 16.31 11.23 0.23
CA GLY A 33 15.51 11.94 1.24
C GLY A 33 14.09 11.41 1.43
N GLU A 34 13.72 10.27 0.86
CA GLU A 34 12.44 9.59 1.11
C GLU A 34 12.52 8.65 2.34
N PRO A 35 11.39 8.28 2.98
CA PRO A 35 10.04 8.78 2.74
C PRO A 35 9.88 10.21 3.25
N ARG A 36 9.10 11.04 2.55
CA ARG A 36 8.73 12.39 2.99
C ARG A 36 7.77 12.41 4.17
N TYR A 37 7.00 11.35 4.34
CA TYR A 37 6.00 11.22 5.39
C TYR A 37 6.48 10.27 6.49
N ARG A 38 6.02 10.54 7.71
CA ARG A 38 6.07 9.60 8.83
C ARG A 38 4.68 9.00 8.97
N LEU A 39 4.62 7.67 8.99
CA LEU A 39 3.39 6.95 9.30
C LEU A 39 3.15 7.01 10.82
N THR A 40 1.93 7.34 11.22
CA THR A 40 1.47 7.38 12.62
C THR A 40 0.22 6.52 12.79
N GLY A 41 -0.16 6.21 14.03
CA GLY A 41 -1.28 5.33 14.34
C GLY A 41 -0.96 3.83 14.23
N ALA A 42 -2.01 3.02 14.17
CA ALA A 42 -1.91 1.55 14.18
C ALA A 42 -3.06 0.91 13.41
N CYS A 43 -2.88 -0.35 12.99
CA CYS A 43 -3.96 -1.10 12.37
C CYS A 43 -5.09 -1.33 13.39
N ASN A 44 -6.30 -0.86 13.08
CA ASN A 44 -7.51 -1.06 13.88
C ASN A 44 -8.39 -2.23 13.36
N GLY A 45 -7.90 -3.00 12.38
CA GLY A 45 -8.64 -4.13 11.83
C GLY A 45 -9.88 -3.74 11.01
N CYS A 46 -9.94 -2.54 10.41
CA CYS A 46 -11.10 -2.11 9.62
C CYS A 46 -11.36 -2.98 8.38
N GLY A 47 -10.33 -3.62 7.82
CA GLY A 47 -10.43 -4.59 6.71
C GLY A 47 -10.50 -3.99 5.31
N ARG A 48 -10.59 -2.66 5.15
CA ARG A 48 -10.76 -2.01 3.84
C ARG A 48 -9.66 -2.31 2.83
N CYS A 49 -8.40 -2.36 3.26
CA CYS A 49 -7.29 -2.75 2.40
C CYS A 49 -7.26 -4.25 2.04
N CYS A 50 -7.97 -5.09 2.80
CA CYS A 50 -8.08 -6.53 2.56
C CYS A 50 -9.24 -6.88 1.61
N GLU A 51 -10.26 -6.03 1.50
CA GLU A 51 -11.43 -6.24 0.64
C GLU A 51 -11.07 -6.16 -0.84
N SER A 52 -10.34 -5.11 -1.22
CA SER A 52 -9.98 -4.82 -2.61
C SER A 52 -8.48 -4.52 -2.74
N PRO A 53 -7.59 -5.50 -2.49
CA PRO A 53 -6.17 -5.31 -2.70
C PRO A 53 -5.88 -4.93 -4.15
N THR A 54 -5.10 -3.87 -4.33
CA THR A 54 -4.66 -3.41 -5.64
C THR A 54 -3.19 -3.76 -5.86
N LEU A 55 -2.86 -4.14 -7.09
CA LEU A 55 -1.50 -4.47 -7.51
C LEU A 55 -1.09 -3.55 -8.64
N ALA A 56 -0.16 -2.63 -8.35
CA ALA A 56 0.52 -1.86 -9.38
C ALA A 56 1.48 -2.74 -10.16
N VAL A 57 1.41 -2.68 -11.49
CA VAL A 57 2.25 -3.49 -12.36
C VAL A 57 2.96 -2.64 -13.41
N SER A 58 4.06 -3.19 -13.93
CA SER A 58 4.79 -2.56 -15.03
C SER A 58 3.97 -2.58 -16.32
N ARG A 59 4.30 -1.68 -17.27
CA ARG A 59 3.63 -1.62 -18.58
C ARG A 59 3.63 -2.97 -19.31
N PRO A 60 4.74 -3.73 -19.39
CA PRO A 60 4.74 -5.03 -20.06
C PRO A 60 3.78 -6.03 -19.40
N VAL A 61 3.76 -6.09 -18.07
CA VAL A 61 2.84 -6.97 -17.33
C VAL A 61 1.38 -6.57 -17.56
N PHE A 62 1.09 -5.28 -17.69
CA PHE A 62 -0.27 -4.80 -17.91
C PHE A 62 -0.81 -5.16 -19.31
N PHE A 63 0.02 -4.96 -20.35
CA PHE A 63 -0.42 -5.05 -21.75
C PHE A 63 -0.11 -6.40 -22.42
N LEU A 64 0.97 -7.10 -22.05
CA LEU A 64 1.32 -8.38 -22.68
C LEU A 64 0.53 -9.52 -22.05
N ARG A 65 -0.30 -10.18 -22.87
CA ARG A 65 -1.23 -11.24 -22.43
C ARG A 65 -0.54 -12.36 -21.64
N SER A 66 0.65 -12.79 -22.06
CA SER A 66 1.40 -13.87 -21.40
C SER A 66 1.91 -13.46 -20.01
N LEU A 67 2.54 -12.28 -19.90
CA LEU A 67 3.04 -11.76 -18.62
C LEU A 67 1.88 -11.46 -17.66
N ARG A 68 0.81 -10.87 -18.18
CA ARG A 68 -0.42 -10.63 -17.44
C ARG A 68 -0.97 -11.94 -16.87
N TRP A 69 -1.13 -12.95 -17.72
CA TRP A 69 -1.66 -14.25 -17.33
C TRP A 69 -0.79 -14.90 -16.26
N LEU A 70 0.54 -14.85 -16.40
CA LEU A 70 1.48 -15.39 -15.43
C LEU A 70 1.32 -14.73 -14.05
N VAL A 71 1.31 -13.39 -14.01
CA VAL A 71 1.17 -12.62 -12.76
C VAL A 71 -0.18 -12.89 -12.10
N LEU A 72 -1.28 -12.80 -12.85
CA LEU A 72 -2.61 -13.06 -12.30
C LEU A 72 -2.76 -14.52 -11.83
N THR A 73 -2.20 -15.48 -12.55
CA THR A 73 -2.21 -16.90 -12.17
C THR A 73 -1.41 -17.14 -10.89
N TRP A 74 -0.23 -16.54 -10.76
CA TRP A 74 0.55 -16.57 -9.53
C TRP A 74 -0.25 -16.03 -8.35
N HIS A 75 -0.86 -14.84 -8.49
CA HIS A 75 -1.64 -14.23 -7.43
C HIS A 75 -2.88 -15.05 -7.06
N ARG A 76 -3.56 -15.65 -8.04
CA ARG A 76 -4.70 -16.54 -7.81
C ARG A 76 -4.32 -17.82 -7.07
N LEU A 77 -3.31 -18.54 -7.57
CA LEU A 77 -2.97 -19.87 -7.06
C LEU A 77 -2.15 -19.84 -5.78
N VAL A 78 -1.24 -18.87 -5.66
CA VAL A 78 -0.35 -18.74 -4.50
C VAL A 78 -1.00 -17.83 -3.47
N ASN A 79 -1.32 -16.59 -3.82
CA ASN A 79 -1.74 -15.58 -2.85
C ASN A 79 -3.23 -15.58 -2.51
N GLY A 80 -4.06 -16.31 -3.25
CA GLY A 80 -5.51 -16.31 -3.05
C GLY A 80 -6.15 -14.98 -3.45
N PHE A 81 -5.65 -14.35 -4.51
CA PHE A 81 -6.22 -13.12 -5.06
C PHE A 81 -6.87 -13.38 -6.41
N GLU A 82 -8.18 -13.14 -6.48
CA GLU A 82 -8.95 -13.26 -7.71
C GLU A 82 -9.01 -11.92 -8.42
N TYR A 83 -8.82 -11.91 -9.73
CA TYR A 83 -8.94 -10.71 -10.53
C TYR A 83 -10.40 -10.27 -10.65
N VAL A 84 -10.68 -9.00 -10.35
CA VAL A 84 -12.03 -8.40 -10.45
C VAL A 84 -12.09 -7.31 -11.51
N GLY A 85 -11.02 -6.55 -11.68
CA GLY A 85 -10.99 -5.44 -12.61
C GLY A 85 -9.61 -4.80 -12.71
N GLU A 86 -9.53 -3.68 -13.42
CA GLU A 86 -8.29 -2.95 -13.60
C GLU A 86 -8.52 -1.45 -13.67
N ASP A 87 -7.51 -0.70 -13.22
CA ASP A 87 -7.37 0.72 -13.51
C ASP A 87 -6.33 0.87 -14.62
N ARG A 88 -6.78 1.25 -15.82
CA ARG A 88 -5.89 1.42 -16.98
C ARG A 88 -5.02 2.67 -16.90
N ARG A 89 -5.50 3.72 -16.22
CA ARG A 89 -4.77 4.98 -16.06
C ARG A 89 -3.55 4.76 -15.17
N HIS A 90 -3.74 4.06 -14.07
CA HIS A 90 -2.71 3.79 -13.08
C HIS A 90 -2.04 2.42 -13.24
N LYS A 91 -2.48 1.60 -14.20
CA LYS A 91 -1.98 0.23 -14.48
C LYS A 91 -2.04 -0.65 -13.25
N LEU A 92 -3.20 -0.65 -12.61
CA LEU A 92 -3.47 -1.42 -11.40
C LEU A 92 -4.38 -2.61 -11.76
N PHE A 93 -4.11 -3.76 -11.17
CA PHE A 93 -5.11 -4.81 -11.06
C PHE A 93 -5.86 -4.67 -9.75
N VAL A 94 -7.19 -4.70 -9.83
CA VAL A 94 -8.09 -4.75 -8.68
C VAL A 94 -8.43 -6.21 -8.43
N LEU A 95 -8.14 -6.67 -7.22
CA LEU A 95 -8.24 -8.07 -6.83
C LEU A 95 -9.20 -8.23 -5.65
N ARG A 96 -9.77 -9.43 -5.50
CA ARG A 96 -10.53 -9.88 -4.33
C ARG A 96 -9.70 -10.87 -3.54
N CYS A 97 -9.57 -10.66 -2.24
CA CYS A 97 -8.87 -11.59 -1.35
C CYS A 97 -9.77 -12.74 -0.91
N THR A 98 -9.36 -13.98 -1.16
CA THR A 98 -10.10 -15.18 -0.71
C THR A 98 -9.81 -15.57 0.74
N HIS A 99 -8.80 -14.96 1.35
CA HIS A 99 -8.38 -15.20 2.74
C HIS A 99 -9.03 -14.24 3.75
N TYR A 100 -9.61 -13.14 3.28
CA TYR A 100 -10.30 -12.17 4.11
C TYR A 100 -11.75 -12.59 4.34
N ASN A 101 -12.19 -12.56 5.59
CA ASN A 101 -13.58 -12.78 5.98
C ASN A 101 -14.23 -11.42 6.30
N ALA A 102 -15.19 -10.98 5.49
CA ALA A 102 -15.85 -9.69 5.66
C ALA A 102 -16.70 -9.58 6.93
N THR A 103 -17.22 -10.70 7.45
CA THR A 103 -18.02 -10.74 8.67
C THR A 103 -17.15 -10.58 9.91
N THR A 104 -16.07 -11.34 10.01
CA THR A 104 -15.17 -11.29 11.18
C THR A 104 -14.06 -10.25 11.05
N LYS A 105 -13.85 -9.70 9.85
CA LYS A 105 -12.75 -8.81 9.45
C LYS A 105 -11.36 -9.42 9.65
N GLN A 106 -11.26 -10.75 9.67
CA GLN A 106 -10.01 -11.47 9.89
C GLN A 106 -9.43 -12.06 8.59
N CYS A 107 -8.11 -12.23 8.57
CA CYS A 107 -7.40 -12.88 7.48
C CYS A 107 -6.88 -14.25 7.93
N ASP A 108 -7.31 -15.32 7.27
CA ASP A 108 -6.93 -16.69 7.63
C ASP A 108 -5.53 -17.12 7.14
N SER A 109 -4.82 -16.22 6.44
CA SER A 109 -3.43 -16.34 5.98
C SER A 109 -2.53 -15.22 6.50
N TYR A 110 -2.89 -14.59 7.62
CA TYR A 110 -2.18 -13.42 8.15
C TYR A 110 -0.65 -13.63 8.30
N ASP A 111 -0.21 -14.80 8.74
CA ASP A 111 1.22 -15.09 8.94
C ASP A 111 1.98 -15.28 7.63
N SER A 112 1.34 -15.96 6.68
CA SER A 112 1.87 -16.27 5.35
C SER A 112 1.56 -15.19 4.31
N ARG A 113 0.94 -14.07 4.70
CA ARG A 113 0.54 -12.99 3.80
C ARG A 113 1.69 -12.53 2.89
N PRO A 114 1.40 -12.22 1.62
CA PRO A 114 2.42 -11.78 0.68
C PRO A 114 3.03 -10.44 1.08
N GLY A 115 4.20 -10.14 0.52
CA GLY A 115 4.97 -8.92 0.79
C GLY A 115 4.12 -7.65 0.72
N MET A 116 3.32 -7.48 -0.33
CA MET A 116 2.44 -6.31 -0.51
C MET A 116 1.47 -6.09 0.68
N CYS A 117 0.89 -7.15 1.23
CA CYS A 117 -0.04 -7.05 2.36
C CYS A 117 0.67 -6.83 3.69
N ARG A 118 1.93 -7.25 3.79
CA ARG A 118 2.76 -7.04 4.99
C ARG A 118 3.36 -5.65 5.03
N ASP A 119 3.69 -5.12 3.86
CA ASP A 119 4.27 -3.78 3.74
C ASP A 119 3.22 -2.68 3.82
N TYR A 120 1.95 -2.95 3.52
CA TYR A 120 0.87 -1.98 3.69
C TYR A 120 0.61 -1.66 5.17
N PRO A 121 0.40 -0.37 5.55
CA PRO A 121 0.44 0.84 4.71
C PRO A 121 1.79 1.56 4.68
N ARG A 122 2.89 0.93 5.10
CA ARG A 122 4.23 1.56 5.13
C ARG A 122 4.70 1.99 3.74
N ASN A 123 4.30 1.27 2.69
CA ASN A 123 4.56 1.67 1.31
C ASN A 123 3.99 3.07 1.00
N LEU A 124 2.84 3.43 1.56
CA LEU A 124 2.20 4.72 1.31
C LEU A 124 3.05 5.91 1.77
N ALA A 125 3.93 5.73 2.75
CA ALA A 125 4.83 6.81 3.20
C ALA A 125 5.82 7.27 2.11
N PHE A 126 6.03 6.46 1.08
CA PHE A 126 6.89 6.76 -0.07
C PHE A 126 6.11 7.34 -1.27
N GLU A 127 4.79 7.45 -1.17
CA GLU A 127 3.97 8.12 -2.18
C GLU A 127 4.12 9.64 -2.08
N ALA A 128 3.88 10.33 -3.19
CA ALA A 128 3.92 11.80 -3.22
C ALA A 128 2.88 12.41 -2.27
N LEU A 129 1.70 11.77 -2.21
CA LEU A 129 0.63 12.12 -1.29
C LEU A 129 -0.06 10.84 -0.77
N PRO A 130 0.18 10.43 0.48
CA PRO A 130 -0.39 9.20 1.04
C PRO A 130 -1.89 9.32 1.29
N GLU A 131 -2.69 8.47 0.64
CA GLU A 131 -4.14 8.41 0.88
C GLU A 131 -4.51 7.19 1.73
N PHE A 132 -5.39 7.38 2.70
CA PHE A 132 -5.87 6.33 3.60
C PHE A 132 -7.39 6.22 3.48
N PHE A 133 -7.90 5.00 3.70
CA PHE A 133 -9.34 4.81 3.87
C PHE A 133 -9.85 5.59 5.10
N PRO A 134 -11.06 6.16 5.07
CA PRO A 134 -11.63 6.88 6.21
C PRO A 134 -11.63 6.07 7.51
N GLU A 135 -11.77 4.75 7.41
CA GLU A 135 -11.81 3.81 8.53
C GLU A 135 -10.41 3.33 8.97
N CYS A 136 -9.35 3.73 8.28
CA CYS A 136 -7.99 3.28 8.59
C CYS A 136 -7.48 3.92 9.89
N GLY A 137 -6.95 3.11 10.80
CA GLY A 137 -6.30 3.62 12.02
C GLY A 137 -4.89 4.20 11.82
N TYR A 138 -4.39 4.19 10.58
CA TYR A 138 -3.12 4.83 10.21
C TYR A 138 -3.36 6.20 9.58
N SER A 139 -2.42 7.10 9.83
CA SER A 139 -2.33 8.39 9.15
C SER A 139 -0.88 8.69 8.77
N ALA A 140 -0.68 9.75 7.98
CA ALA A 140 0.63 10.26 7.62
C ALA A 140 0.80 11.67 8.16
N VAL A 141 2.04 12.02 8.51
CA VAL A 141 2.47 13.37 8.87
C VAL A 141 3.69 13.71 8.01
N TYR A 142 3.66 14.85 7.33
CA TYR A 142 4.78 15.31 6.54
C TYR A 142 5.97 15.65 7.46
N LYS A 143 7.16 15.10 7.20
CA LYS A 143 8.33 15.27 8.09
C LYS A 143 8.79 16.71 8.24
N LYS A 144 8.52 17.55 7.23
CA LYS A 144 8.79 19.00 7.23
C LYS A 144 7.49 19.79 7.35
N ALA A 145 6.53 19.30 8.13
CA ALA A 145 5.22 19.94 8.31
C ALA A 145 5.34 21.38 8.78
N GLU A 146 6.11 21.63 9.85
CA GLU A 146 6.22 22.97 10.44
C GLU A 146 6.74 24.06 9.49
N PRO A 147 7.91 23.90 8.83
CA PRO A 147 8.37 24.92 7.90
C PRO A 147 7.41 25.12 6.72
N LEU A 148 6.69 24.07 6.29
CA LEU A 148 5.68 24.22 5.23
C LEU A 148 4.43 24.95 5.73
N ARG A 149 3.97 24.70 6.96
CA ARG A 149 2.88 25.48 7.60
C ARG A 149 3.25 26.95 7.66
N GLN A 150 4.47 27.27 8.09
CA GLN A 150 4.92 28.67 8.16
C GLN A 150 4.98 29.32 6.78
N ALA A 151 5.48 28.61 5.77
CA ALA A 151 5.47 29.10 4.39
C ALA A 151 4.03 29.38 3.89
N LEU A 152 3.07 28.49 4.18
CA LEU A 152 1.67 28.69 3.81
C LEU A 152 1.03 29.89 4.52
N LYS A 153 1.34 30.12 5.80
CA LYS A 153 0.88 31.32 6.55
C LYS A 153 1.41 32.60 5.91
N ASN A 154 2.68 32.60 5.49
CA ASN A 154 3.32 33.76 4.86
C ASN A 154 2.80 34.05 3.44
N SER A 155 2.10 33.10 2.81
CA SER A 155 1.55 33.25 1.46
C SER A 155 0.20 33.99 1.40
N ASN A 156 -0.28 34.57 2.51
CA ASN A 156 -1.54 35.33 2.58
C ASN A 156 -2.76 34.59 1.98
N LEU A 157 -2.85 33.28 2.23
CA LEU A 157 -3.99 32.47 1.81
C LEU A 157 -5.23 32.83 2.63
N SER A 158 -6.43 32.64 2.05
CA SER A 158 -7.66 32.69 2.85
C SER A 158 -7.64 31.62 3.95
N PRO A 159 -8.30 31.83 5.10
CA PRO A 159 -8.35 30.85 6.18
C PRO A 159 -8.83 29.47 5.71
N GLU A 160 -9.83 29.44 4.82
CA GLU A 160 -10.39 28.21 4.26
C GLU A 160 -9.35 27.47 3.41
N LYS A 161 -8.60 28.20 2.58
CA LYS A 161 -7.58 27.61 1.71
C LYS A 161 -6.38 27.11 2.49
N TYR A 162 -5.98 27.83 3.53
CA TYR A 162 -4.92 27.41 4.44
C TYR A 162 -5.30 26.08 5.12
N GLU A 163 -6.49 26.00 5.71
CA GLU A 163 -6.95 24.77 6.38
C GLU A 163 -7.12 23.60 5.39
N GLU A 164 -7.59 23.87 4.18
CA GLU A 164 -7.67 22.87 3.12
C GLU A 164 -6.28 22.28 2.82
N LEU A 165 -5.25 23.12 2.63
CA LEU A 165 -3.89 22.68 2.32
C LEU A 165 -3.22 21.99 3.50
N VAL A 166 -3.40 22.50 4.72
CA VAL A 166 -2.88 21.86 5.94
C VAL A 166 -3.42 20.43 6.07
N ARG A 167 -4.71 20.23 5.80
CA ARG A 167 -5.33 18.91 5.80
C ARG A 167 -4.81 18.05 4.63
N LYS A 168 -4.88 18.57 3.40
CA LYS A 168 -4.52 17.82 2.18
C LYS A 168 -3.05 17.45 2.10
N LEU A 169 -2.16 18.22 2.71
CA LEU A 169 -0.72 17.97 2.68
C LEU A 169 -0.21 17.25 3.95
N HIS A 170 -1.13 16.79 4.82
CA HIS A 170 -0.80 16.07 6.05
C HIS A 170 0.16 16.86 6.97
N LEU A 171 -0.15 18.13 7.21
CA LEU A 171 0.71 19.03 8.01
C LEU A 171 0.31 19.13 9.49
N ARG A 172 -0.68 18.34 9.91
CA ARG A 172 -1.08 18.22 11.33
C ARG A 172 -0.35 17.02 11.95
N GLU A 173 0.01 17.16 13.22
CA GLU A 173 0.63 16.08 14.00
C GLU A 173 -0.42 15.07 14.48
#